data_AF-A0A971R7Q9-F1
#
_entry.id   AF-A0A971R7Q9-F1
#
_cell.length_a   1.000
_cell.length_b   1.000
_cell.length_c   1.000
_cell.angle_alpha   90.00
_cell.angle_beta   90.00
_cell.angle_gamma   90.00
#
_symmetry.space_group_name_H-M   'P 1'
#
loop_
_entity.id
_entity.type
_entity.pdbx_description
1 polymer ?
#
loop_
_entity_poly.entity_id
_entity_poly.type
_entity_poly.pdbx_seq_one_letter_code
_entity_poly.pdbx_strand_id
1 'polypeptide(L)' 'ARVRQSAPRWQVEALGQAVEAHCPQQASMLATAAAVVRSDLRPQGPFYRTLHAAPLGNSMGG' A
#
# COMPACT_ATOMS: atom_id res chain seq x y z
N ALA A 1 -11.72 17.62 20.35
CA ALA A 1 -11.66 18.42 19.11
C ALA A 1 -13.06 18.45 18.48
N ARG A 2 -13.58 19.62 18.08
CA ARG A 2 -14.95 19.79 17.57
C ARG A 2 -14.94 19.66 16.05
N VAL A 3 -15.48 18.57 15.51
CA VAL A 3 -15.59 18.37 14.06
C VAL A 3 -16.64 19.36 13.53
N ARG A 4 -16.24 20.25 12.62
CA ARG A 4 -17.17 21.18 11.96
C ARG A 4 -17.97 20.39 10.92
N GLN A 5 -19.30 20.40 11.07
CA GLN A 5 -20.23 19.65 10.20
C GLN A 5 -20.48 20.31 8.84
N SER A 6 -19.89 21.48 8.58
CA SER A 6 -19.96 22.15 7.29
C SER A 6 -18.62 22.79 6.93
N ALA A 7 -18.21 22.58 5.68
CA ALA A 7 -17.06 23.22 5.06
C ALA A 7 -17.58 24.17 3.97
N PRO A 8 -17.10 25.43 3.90
CA PRO A 8 -17.35 26.31 2.76
C PRO A 8 -16.94 25.65 1.44
N ARG A 9 -17.64 25.99 0.36
CA ARG A 9 -17.43 25.43 -0.98
C ARG A 9 -15.96 25.46 -1.44
N TRP A 10 -15.25 26.56 -1.17
CA TRP A 10 -13.84 26.71 -1.53
C TRP A 10 -12.92 25.69 -0.82
N GLN A 11 -13.27 25.23 0.39
CA GLN A 11 -12.50 24.20 1.10
C GLN A 11 -12.71 22.81 0.48
N VAL A 12 -13.92 22.54 0.00
CA VAL A 12 -14.25 21.29 -0.69
C VAL A 12 -13.56 21.23 -2.05
N GLU A 13 -13.54 22.35 -2.79
CA GLU A 13 -12.85 22.46 -4.08
C GLU A 13 -11.33 22.31 -3.90
N ALA A 14 -10.73 22.96 -2.90
CA ALA A 14 -9.31 22.81 -2.57
C ALA A 14 -8.96 21.37 -2.16
N LEU A 15 -9.84 20.69 -1.41
CA LEU A 15 -9.67 19.28 -1.07
C LEU A 15 -9.75 18.38 -2.31
N GLY A 16 -10.69 18.63 -3.22
CA GLY A 16 -10.81 17.89 -4.48
C GLY A 16 -9.55 18.01 -5.34
N GLN A 17 -9.04 19.23 -5.49
CA GLN A 17 -7.79 19.49 -6.21
C GLN A 17 -6.57 18.82 -5.55
N ALA A 18 -6.52 18.83 -4.20
CA ALA A 18 -5.46 18.14 -3.47
C ALA A 18 -5.54 16.62 -3.61
N VAL A 19 -6.75 16.04 -3.64
CA VAL A 19 -6.96 14.60 -3.86
C VAL A 19 -6.61 14.19 -5.30
N GLU A 20 -7.01 14.99 -6.30
CA GLU A 20 -6.66 14.73 -7.70
C GLU A 20 -5.14 14.85 -7.94
N ALA A 21 -4.51 15.87 -7.37
CA ALA A 21 -3.05 16.03 -7.42
C ALA A 21 -2.31 14.92 -6.65
N HIS A 22 -2.98 14.33 -5.64
CA HIS A 22 -2.49 13.20 -4.87
C HIS A 22 -3.15 11.88 -5.30
N CYS A 23 -3.52 11.75 -6.59
CA CYS A 23 -3.70 10.44 -7.18
C CYS A 23 -2.33 9.75 -7.14
N PRO A 24 -2.12 8.74 -6.27
CA PRO A 24 -0.90 7.96 -6.35
C PRO A 24 -0.83 7.43 -7.78
N GLN A 25 0.29 7.68 -8.46
CA GLN A 25 0.53 7.06 -9.75
C GLN A 25 0.18 5.59 -9.63
N GLN A 26 -0.68 5.11 -10.52
CA GLN A 26 -1.22 3.76 -10.46
C GLN A 26 -0.06 2.79 -10.76
N ALA A 27 0.71 2.46 -9.73
CA ALA A 27 1.81 1.54 -9.81
C ALA A 27 1.21 0.13 -9.81
N SER A 28 1.18 -0.49 -10.98
CA SER A 28 0.81 -1.89 -11.10
C SER A 28 2.06 -2.75 -11.17
N MET A 29 2.03 -3.88 -10.47
CA MET A 29 3.07 -4.90 -10.53
C MET A 29 2.39 -6.27 -10.46
N LEU A 30 2.80 -7.18 -11.34
CA LEU A 30 2.37 -8.56 -11.29
C LEU A 30 3.14 -9.29 -10.18
N ALA A 31 2.43 -9.81 -9.19
CA ALA A 31 3.02 -10.68 -8.17
C ALA A 31 3.21 -12.09 -8.74
N THR A 32 4.45 -12.58 -8.74
CA THR A 32 4.80 -13.92 -9.30
C THR A 32 5.02 -14.98 -8.23
N ALA A 33 5.15 -14.58 -6.96
CA ALA A 33 5.43 -15.47 -5.84
C ALA A 33 4.93 -14.88 -4.52
N ALA A 34 4.65 -15.74 -3.55
CA ALA A 34 4.40 -15.37 -2.16
C ALA A 34 5.50 -15.94 -1.26
N ALA A 35 5.91 -15.19 -0.24
CA ALA A 35 6.97 -15.59 0.67
C ALA A 35 6.55 -15.52 2.13
N VAL A 36 6.97 -16.52 2.90
CA VAL A 36 6.95 -16.50 4.36
C VAL A 36 8.26 -15.88 4.82
N VAL A 37 8.15 -14.76 5.55
CA VAL A 37 9.31 -14.02 6.06
C VAL A 37 9.31 -14.00 7.59
N ARG A 38 10.50 -14.09 8.17
CA ARG A 38 10.72 -13.76 9.59
C ARG A 38 11.13 -12.31 9.69
N SER A 39 10.51 -11.58 10.61
CA SER A 39 10.88 -10.21 10.96
C SER A 39 11.72 -10.22 12.23
N ASP A 40 12.94 -9.71 12.16
CA ASP A 40 13.84 -9.51 13.29
C ASP A 40 14.02 -8.00 13.53
N LEU A 41 13.63 -7.52 14.73
CA LEU A 41 13.81 -6.12 15.08
C LEU A 41 15.28 -5.82 15.38
N ARG A 42 15.84 -4.81 14.72
CA ARG A 42 17.19 -4.27 14.98
C ARG A 42 17.11 -2.78 15.27
N PRO A 43 18.14 -2.17 15.91
CA PRO A 43 18.16 -0.73 16.18
C PRO A 43 17.94 0.15 14.94
N GLN A 44 18.42 -0.28 13.78
CA GLN A 44 18.26 0.39 12.48
C GLN A 44 16.91 0.12 11.78
N GLY A 45 16.04 -0.70 12.36
CA GLY A 45 14.73 -1.07 11.80
C GLY A 45 14.53 -2.58 11.63
N PRO A 46 13.35 -3.01 11.16
CA PRO A 46 13.05 -4.42 10.95
C PRO A 46 13.92 -5.01 9.84
N PHE A 47 14.43 -6.20 10.10
CA PHE A 47 15.13 -7.02 9.12
C PHE A 47 14.25 -8.21 8.75
N TYR A 48 13.92 -8.32 7.47
CA TYR A 48 13.12 -9.42 6.97
C TYR A 48 14.03 -10.47 6.33
N ARG A 49 13.92 -11.71 6.80
CA ARG A 49 14.58 -12.87 6.20
C ARG A 49 13.54 -13.80 5.60
N THR A 50 13.69 -14.12 4.32
CA THR A 50 12.86 -15.14 3.66
C THR A 50 13.14 -16.51 4.26
N LEU A 51 12.09 -17.16 4.74
CA LEU A 51 12.14 -18.55 5.20
C LEU A 51 11.75 -19.51 4.07
N HIS A 52 10.71 -19.14 3.32
CA HIS A 52 10.22 -19.90 2.19
C HIS A 52 9.57 -18.96 1.17
N ALA A 53 9.65 -19.31 -0.11
CA ALA A 53 8.94 -18.62 -1.18
C ALA A 53 8.33 -19.67 -2.12
N ALA A 54 7.07 -19.48 -2.47
CA ALA A 54 6.32 -20.33 -3.38
C ALA A 54 5.87 -19.50 -4.59
N PRO A 55 6.04 -20.00 -5.82
CA PRO A 55 5.53 -19.32 -7.00
C PRO A 55 4.00 -19.31 -6.96
N LEU A 56 3.42 -18.17 -7.34
CA LEU A 56 2.00 -18.06 -7.62
C LEU A 56 1.82 -18.52 -9.07
N GLY A 57 1.95 -19.83 -9.29
CA GLY A 57 1.69 -20.41 -10.60
C GLY A 57 0.20 -20.32 -10.94
N ASN A 58 -0.12 -20.10 -12.21
CA ASN A 58 -1.45 -20.44 -12.70
C ASN A 58 -1.67 -21.93 -12.43
N SER A 59 -2.71 -22.26 -11.67
CA SER A 59 -3.24 -23.63 -11.55
C SER A 59 -3.68 -24.13 -12.92
N MET A 60 -2.75 -24.62 -13.75
CA MET A 60 -3.05 -25.42 -14.93
C MET A 60 -1.81 -26.24 -15.30
N GLY A 61 -1.80 -27.53 -14.95
CA GLY A 61 -0.76 -28.47 -15.36
C GLY A 61 -0.53 -29.60 -14.36
N GLY A 62 -1.39 -30.62 -14.42
CA GLY A 62 -1.30 -31.89 -13.68
C GLY A 62 -2.48 -32.76 -14.02
#